data_AF-A0A076HD13-F1
#
_entry.id   AF-A0A076HD13-F1
#
_cell.length_a   1.000
_cell.length_b   1.000
_cell.length_c   1.000
_cell.angle_alpha   90.00
_cell.angle_beta   90.00
_cell.angle_gamma   90.00
#
_symmetry.space_group_name_H-M   'P 1'
#
loop_
_entity.id
_entity.type
_entity.pdbx_description
1 polymer ?
#
loop_
_entity_poly.entity_id
_entity_poly.type
_entity_poly.pdbx_seq_one_letter_code
_entity_poly.pdbx_strand_id
1 'polypeptide(L)'
;MIIRHDLETVLLHVPKCAGKLLRMVFLRGVPPDAFTALWDYGWCPRLRRYVDHAHLPMQDLRMFEEFDYLERYRVVACVRDPYRRLPSAVNEYYRQKSKRLERRVLAGGITAEMKRRYYKQLPSRHAQLDPRFIHSLPIHHFTHFGDEPKADRLLRCETLRSDVLALAVELGWPQMFIDDAAARLKDEEPAASEALSPEELALANRLYAVDFATFGYARQPCTDEGSTSAIRKAGRIDVLRDAPEVRWHWGPTAHRCDQALQPVRR
;
A
#
# COMPACT_ATOMS: atom_id res chain seq x y z
N MET A 1 2.10 6.09 -6.01
CA MET A 1 2.36 7.47 -5.49
C MET A 1 1.77 8.50 -6.45
N ILE A 2 1.34 9.67 -5.96
CA ILE A 2 0.87 10.79 -6.79
C ILE A 2 1.65 12.05 -6.41
N ILE A 3 2.17 12.77 -7.38
CA ILE A 3 2.83 14.07 -7.22
C ILE A 3 1.93 15.09 -7.91
N ARG A 4 1.40 16.05 -7.15
CA ARG A 4 0.60 17.17 -7.65
C ARG A 4 1.50 18.40 -7.72
N HIS A 5 1.93 18.75 -8.93
CA HIS A 5 2.86 19.86 -9.16
C HIS A 5 2.19 21.21 -8.89
N ASP A 6 0.92 21.36 -9.23
CA ASP A 6 0.12 22.56 -8.99
C ASP A 6 -0.19 22.80 -7.49
N LEU A 7 -0.16 21.76 -6.67
CA LEU A 7 -0.32 21.85 -5.21
C LEU A 7 1.00 21.71 -4.45
N GLU A 8 2.12 21.54 -5.14
CA GLU A 8 3.43 21.20 -4.57
C GLU A 8 3.33 20.12 -3.47
N THR A 9 2.59 19.05 -3.76
CA THR A 9 2.24 18.01 -2.79
C THR A 9 2.52 16.62 -3.33
N VAL A 10 3.09 15.73 -2.52
CA VAL A 10 3.22 14.29 -2.79
C VAL A 10 2.26 13.51 -1.91
N LEU A 11 1.40 12.72 -2.52
CA LEU A 11 0.62 11.68 -1.84
C LEU A 11 1.34 10.33 -1.96
N LEU A 12 1.95 9.90 -0.85
CA LEU A 12 2.45 8.54 -0.69
C LEU A 12 1.27 7.57 -0.64
N HIS A 13 1.19 6.68 -1.62
CA HIS A 13 0.10 5.72 -1.74
C HIS A 13 0.40 4.49 -0.89
N VAL A 14 0.03 4.56 0.40
CA VAL A 14 0.15 3.41 1.30
C VAL A 14 -0.94 2.38 0.96
N PRO A 15 -0.60 1.10 0.71
CA PRO A 15 -1.59 0.11 0.36
C PRO A 15 -2.67 -0.05 1.42
N LYS A 16 -3.92 -0.14 0.95
CA LYS A 16 -5.13 -0.38 1.76
C LYS A 16 -5.45 0.73 2.78
N CYS A 17 -4.86 1.90 2.62
CA CYS A 17 -5.12 3.10 3.44
C CYS A 17 -5.81 4.18 2.59
N ALA A 18 -7.03 3.89 2.11
CA ALA A 18 -7.87 4.80 1.33
C ALA A 18 -7.30 5.36 0.00
N GLY A 19 -6.18 4.82 -0.51
CA GLY A 19 -5.52 5.34 -1.71
C GLY A 19 -6.37 5.45 -2.97
N LYS A 20 -7.40 4.59 -3.15
CA LYS A 20 -8.38 4.73 -4.25
C LYS A 20 -9.20 6.02 -4.14
N LEU A 21 -9.72 6.33 -2.95
CA LEU A 21 -10.54 7.52 -2.71
C LEU A 21 -9.69 8.78 -2.82
N LEU A 22 -8.52 8.78 -2.19
CA LEU A 22 -7.58 9.90 -2.27
C LEU A 22 -7.15 10.16 -3.71
N ARG A 23 -6.82 9.13 -4.49
CA ARG A 23 -6.54 9.28 -5.94
C ARG A 23 -7.68 9.97 -6.69
N MET A 24 -8.92 9.59 -6.41
CA MET A 24 -10.08 10.18 -7.10
C MET A 24 -10.21 11.68 -6.81
N VAL A 25 -9.91 12.13 -5.60
CA VAL A 25 -9.94 13.55 -5.24
C VAL A 25 -8.71 14.26 -5.81
N PHE A 26 -7.52 13.70 -5.59
CA PHE A 26 -6.26 14.30 -5.99
C PHE A 26 -6.03 14.37 -7.51
N LEU A 27 -6.79 13.67 -8.36
CA LEU A 27 -6.59 13.73 -9.82
C LEU A 27 -7.78 14.35 -10.56
N ARG A 28 -8.81 14.81 -9.84
CA ARG A 28 -10.03 15.30 -10.47
C ARG A 28 -9.86 16.71 -11.01
N GLY A 29 -10.19 16.88 -12.29
CA GLY A 29 -10.09 18.17 -12.97
C GLY A 29 -8.65 18.66 -13.19
N VAL A 30 -7.65 17.82 -12.90
CA VAL A 30 -6.24 18.16 -13.03
C VAL A 30 -5.78 17.86 -14.46
N PRO A 31 -5.14 18.82 -15.17
CA PRO A 31 -4.61 18.55 -16.49
C PRO A 31 -3.42 17.57 -16.42
N PRO A 32 -3.15 16.78 -17.47
CA PRO A 32 -2.15 15.70 -17.43
C PRO A 32 -0.71 16.12 -17.10
N ASP A 33 -0.35 17.37 -17.34
CA ASP A 33 0.96 17.96 -17.08
C ASP A 33 1.10 18.51 -15.64
N ALA A 34 0.01 18.69 -14.91
CA ALA A 34 0.03 19.17 -13.53
C ALA A 34 0.22 18.07 -12.48
N PHE A 35 0.38 16.80 -12.91
CA PHE A 35 0.68 15.70 -11.98
C PHE A 35 1.58 14.63 -12.58
N THR A 36 2.35 13.97 -11.71
CA THR A 36 3.04 12.71 -12.00
C THR A 36 2.42 11.61 -11.14
N ALA A 37 2.21 10.42 -11.68
CA ALA A 37 1.68 9.33 -10.88
C ALA A 37 2.25 7.97 -11.29
N LEU A 38 2.72 7.24 -10.28
CA LEU A 38 3.27 5.89 -10.44
C LEU A 38 2.13 4.88 -10.33
N TRP A 39 1.92 4.11 -11.39
CA TRP A 39 0.85 3.12 -11.51
C TRP A 39 1.30 1.86 -12.24
N ASP A 40 0.44 0.85 -12.15
CA ASP A 40 0.56 -0.43 -12.79
C ASP A 40 1.67 -1.33 -12.25
N TYR A 41 1.53 -2.60 -12.57
CA TYR A 41 2.56 -3.58 -12.32
C TYR A 41 3.49 -3.65 -13.53
N GLY A 42 4.79 -3.69 -13.28
CA GLY A 42 5.79 -3.63 -14.33
C GLY A 42 7.07 -4.35 -13.96
N TRP A 43 7.86 -4.74 -14.97
CA TRP A 43 9.24 -5.13 -14.74
C TRP A 43 10.06 -3.86 -14.50
N CYS A 44 10.81 -3.82 -13.40
CA CYS A 44 11.74 -2.73 -13.12
C CYS A 44 13.17 -3.19 -13.38
N PRO A 45 13.84 -2.71 -14.46
CA PRO A 45 15.22 -3.12 -14.76
C PRO A 45 16.21 -2.74 -13.66
N ARG A 46 15.98 -1.62 -12.97
CA ARG A 46 16.83 -1.10 -11.88
C ARG A 46 16.78 -1.99 -10.64
N LEU A 47 15.60 -2.53 -10.31
CA LEU A 47 15.40 -3.43 -9.18
C LEU A 47 15.50 -4.91 -9.58
N ARG A 48 15.61 -5.21 -10.88
CA ARG A 48 15.67 -6.56 -11.47
C ARG A 48 14.55 -7.48 -10.98
N ARG A 49 13.34 -6.96 -10.88
CA ARG A 49 12.14 -7.70 -10.50
C ARG A 49 10.88 -7.00 -10.97
N TYR A 50 9.77 -7.74 -10.95
CA TYR A 50 8.45 -7.15 -11.07
C TYR A 50 8.08 -6.37 -9.82
N VAL A 51 7.47 -5.21 -10.02
CA VAL A 51 7.03 -4.30 -8.95
C VAL A 51 5.60 -3.85 -9.19
N ASP A 52 4.94 -3.42 -8.12
CA ASP A 52 3.74 -2.61 -8.18
C ASP A 52 4.18 -1.14 -8.04
N HIS A 53 4.16 -0.39 -9.15
CA HIS A 53 4.63 1.01 -9.14
C HIS A 53 3.74 1.91 -8.28
N ALA A 54 2.47 1.54 -8.06
CA ALA A 54 1.59 2.29 -7.17
C ALA A 54 2.07 2.24 -5.72
N HIS A 55 2.66 1.11 -5.34
CA HIS A 55 2.99 0.74 -3.97
C HIS A 55 4.48 0.40 -3.83
N LEU A 56 5.36 1.31 -4.23
CA LEU A 56 6.80 1.14 -3.99
C LEU A 56 7.12 1.45 -2.52
N PRO A 57 7.71 0.50 -1.77
CA PRO A 57 8.38 0.79 -0.51
C PRO A 57 9.44 1.89 -0.69
N MET A 58 9.71 2.67 0.35
CA MET A 58 10.63 3.81 0.30
C MET A 58 12.05 3.39 -0.13
N GLN A 59 12.50 2.20 0.28
CA GLN A 59 13.79 1.63 -0.14
C GLN A 59 13.89 1.39 -1.64
N ASP A 60 12.77 1.10 -2.31
CA ASP A 60 12.71 0.98 -3.76
C ASP A 60 12.49 2.34 -4.42
N LEU A 61 11.60 3.16 -3.86
CA LEU A 61 11.23 4.46 -4.40
C LEU A 61 12.45 5.38 -4.55
N ARG A 62 13.44 5.32 -3.63
CA ARG A 62 14.70 6.08 -3.73
C ARG A 62 15.49 5.86 -5.02
N MET A 63 15.18 4.77 -5.72
CA MET A 63 15.78 4.44 -6.99
C MET A 63 15.04 5.10 -8.16
N PHE A 64 14.10 6.02 -7.94
CA PHE A 64 13.30 6.69 -8.96
C PHE A 64 13.46 8.21 -8.80
N GLU A 65 13.37 8.97 -9.91
CA GLU A 65 13.53 10.43 -9.88
C GLU A 65 12.39 11.10 -9.11
N GLU A 66 11.23 10.44 -9.07
CA GLU A 66 10.08 10.86 -8.29
C GLU A 66 10.35 10.93 -6.78
N PHE A 67 11.41 10.27 -6.28
CA PHE A 67 11.84 10.39 -4.89
C PHE A 67 12.34 11.79 -4.54
N ASP A 68 12.93 12.51 -5.49
CA ASP A 68 13.47 13.86 -5.26
C ASP A 68 12.37 14.86 -4.88
N TYR A 69 11.11 14.58 -5.24
CA TYR A 69 9.97 15.42 -4.84
C TYR A 69 9.62 15.30 -3.37
N LEU A 70 10.05 14.23 -2.67
CA LEU A 70 9.82 14.10 -1.23
C LEU A 70 10.55 15.16 -0.40
N GLU A 71 11.58 15.79 -0.96
CA GLU A 71 12.32 16.89 -0.32
C GLU A 71 11.84 18.27 -0.78
N ARG A 72 11.15 18.33 -1.94
CA ARG A 72 10.74 19.59 -2.57
C ARG A 72 9.32 19.99 -2.22
N TYR A 73 8.45 19.00 -2.05
CA TYR A 73 7.01 19.17 -1.91
C TYR A 73 6.54 18.72 -0.55
N ARG A 74 5.34 19.16 -0.15
CA ARG A 74 4.69 18.69 1.06
C ARG A 74 4.29 17.23 0.90
N VAL A 75 4.78 16.34 1.76
CA VAL A 75 4.50 14.90 1.67
C VAL A 75 3.39 14.50 2.62
N VAL A 76 2.38 13.84 2.07
CA VAL A 76 1.18 13.38 2.76
C VAL A 76 1.08 11.86 2.61
N ALA A 77 0.81 11.16 3.70
CA ALA A 77 0.48 9.73 3.68
C ALA A 77 -0.79 9.47 4.47
N CYS A 78 -1.60 8.51 4.02
CA CYS A 78 -2.73 8.01 4.80
C CYS A 78 -2.37 6.69 5.46
N VAL A 79 -2.69 6.56 6.74
CA VAL A 79 -2.48 5.36 7.55
C VAL A 79 -3.81 4.76 7.99
N ARG A 80 -3.77 3.52 8.48
CA ARG A 80 -4.94 2.78 8.91
C ARG A 80 -4.58 1.90 10.09
N ASP A 81 -5.53 1.67 10.98
CA ASP A 81 -5.39 0.65 12.03
C ASP A 81 -4.89 -0.68 11.41
N PRO A 82 -3.73 -1.21 11.85
CA PRO A 82 -3.19 -2.46 11.36
C PRO A 82 -4.17 -3.64 11.41
N TYR A 83 -5.07 -3.69 12.40
CA TYR A 83 -6.07 -4.75 12.52
C TYR A 83 -7.15 -4.68 11.43
N ARG A 84 -7.52 -3.48 10.98
CA ARG A 84 -8.44 -3.29 9.84
C ARG A 84 -7.71 -3.48 8.51
N ARG A 85 -6.44 -3.13 8.46
CA ARG A 85 -5.61 -3.19 7.25
C ARG A 85 -5.30 -4.62 6.83
N LEU A 86 -4.96 -5.51 7.77
CA LEU A 86 -4.57 -6.89 7.44
C LEU A 86 -5.66 -7.66 6.68
N PRO A 87 -6.92 -7.77 7.14
CA PRO A 87 -8.00 -8.41 6.38
C PRO A 87 -8.24 -7.73 5.03
N SER A 88 -8.11 -6.40 4.96
CA SER A 88 -8.23 -5.65 3.72
C SER A 88 -7.18 -6.07 2.69
N ALA A 89 -5.94 -6.31 3.11
CA ALA A 89 -4.86 -6.79 2.26
C ALA A 89 -5.11 -8.22 1.75
N VAL A 90 -5.64 -9.11 2.60
CA VAL A 90 -5.98 -10.48 2.18
C VAL A 90 -7.12 -10.47 1.16
N ASN A 91 -8.15 -9.66 1.39
CA ASN A 91 -9.25 -9.48 0.45
C ASN A 91 -8.73 -8.99 -0.91
N GLU A 92 -7.85 -8.00 -0.91
CA GLU A 92 -7.21 -7.49 -2.13
C GLU A 92 -6.44 -8.58 -2.88
N TYR A 93 -5.61 -9.35 -2.18
CA TYR A 93 -4.84 -10.44 -2.77
C TYR A 93 -5.71 -11.44 -3.53
N TYR A 94 -6.86 -11.83 -2.95
CA TYR A 94 -7.76 -12.78 -3.62
C TYR A 94 -8.56 -12.13 -4.74
N ARG A 95 -8.95 -10.86 -4.62
CA ARG A 95 -9.59 -10.11 -5.71
C ARG A 95 -8.69 -9.98 -6.93
N GLN A 96 -7.39 -9.83 -6.74
CA GLN A 96 -6.41 -9.67 -7.83
C GLN A 96 -6.03 -10.99 -8.53
N LYS A 97 -6.60 -12.13 -8.14
CA LYS A 97 -6.27 -13.42 -8.77
C LYS A 97 -7.14 -13.78 -9.96
N SER A 98 -8.44 -13.49 -9.91
CA SER A 98 -9.40 -13.82 -10.98
C SER A 98 -10.77 -13.21 -10.73
N LYS A 99 -11.56 -13.02 -11.80
CA LYS A 99 -12.98 -12.59 -11.71
C LYS A 99 -13.83 -13.51 -10.83
N ARG A 100 -13.52 -14.81 -10.78
CA ARG A 100 -14.24 -15.77 -9.92
C ARG A 100 -13.97 -15.49 -8.45
N LEU A 101 -12.69 -15.30 -8.09
CA LEU A 101 -12.32 -15.00 -6.71
C LEU A 101 -12.79 -13.62 -6.29
N GLU A 102 -12.73 -12.62 -7.17
CA GLU A 102 -13.31 -11.32 -6.89
C GLU A 102 -14.80 -11.41 -6.52
N ARG A 103 -15.62 -12.09 -7.36
CA ARG A 103 -17.04 -12.28 -7.05
C ARG A 103 -17.27 -12.97 -5.70
N ARG A 104 -16.45 -13.98 -5.36
CA ARG A 104 -16.52 -14.63 -4.04
C ARG A 104 -16.22 -13.66 -2.90
N VAL A 105 -15.14 -12.88 -3.01
CA VAL A 105 -14.75 -11.90 -1.99
C VAL A 105 -15.87 -10.87 -1.79
N LEU A 106 -16.47 -10.38 -2.88
CA LEU A 106 -17.55 -9.39 -2.83
C LEU A 106 -18.87 -9.96 -2.27
N ALA A 107 -19.17 -11.23 -2.52
CA ALA A 107 -20.46 -11.83 -2.13
C ALA A 107 -20.46 -12.40 -0.70
N GLY A 108 -19.33 -12.93 -0.21
CA GLY A 108 -19.29 -13.64 1.07
C GLY A 108 -17.93 -13.66 1.76
N GLY A 109 -17.00 -12.80 1.33
CA GLY A 109 -15.67 -12.70 1.90
C GLY A 109 -14.75 -13.89 1.57
N ILE A 110 -13.64 -13.95 2.30
CA ILE A 110 -12.63 -15.01 2.18
C ILE A 110 -12.77 -16.01 3.33
N THR A 111 -12.54 -17.30 3.04
CA THR A 111 -12.64 -18.34 4.07
C THR A 111 -11.45 -18.29 5.04
N ALA A 112 -11.61 -18.81 6.26
CA ALA A 112 -10.51 -18.92 7.22
C ALA A 112 -9.31 -19.71 6.67
N GLU A 113 -9.56 -20.74 5.86
CA GLU A 113 -8.50 -21.51 5.19
C GLU A 113 -7.71 -20.65 4.19
N MET A 114 -8.41 -19.81 3.42
CA MET A 114 -7.79 -18.86 2.49
C MET A 114 -6.92 -17.86 3.26
N LYS A 115 -7.44 -17.28 4.35
CA LYS A 115 -6.69 -16.39 5.25
C LYS A 115 -5.41 -17.06 5.76
N ARG A 116 -5.52 -18.26 6.36
CA ARG A 116 -4.36 -19.04 6.85
C ARG A 116 -3.33 -19.31 5.75
N ARG A 117 -3.76 -19.66 4.54
CA ARG A 117 -2.85 -19.91 3.40
C ARG A 117 -2.10 -18.65 2.97
N TYR A 118 -2.75 -17.49 3.00
CA TYR A 118 -2.11 -16.21 2.73
C TYR A 118 -1.08 -15.87 3.82
N TYR A 119 -1.47 -15.94 5.09
CA TYR A 119 -0.62 -15.60 6.23
C TYR A 119 0.66 -16.44 6.31
N LYS A 120 0.57 -17.75 6.06
CA LYS A 120 1.73 -18.65 6.03
C LYS A 120 2.81 -18.24 5.02
N GLN A 121 2.45 -17.47 4.00
CA GLN A 121 3.39 -17.02 2.97
C GLN A 121 4.00 -15.65 3.25
N LEU A 122 3.44 -14.85 4.16
CA LEU A 122 3.86 -13.46 4.36
C LEU A 122 5.36 -13.30 4.64
N PRO A 123 5.99 -14.06 5.57
CA PRO A 123 7.40 -13.82 5.89
C PRO A 123 8.32 -13.95 4.67
N SER A 124 8.15 -15.02 3.88
CA SER A 124 8.99 -15.25 2.69
C SER A 124 8.66 -14.30 1.54
N ARG A 125 7.39 -13.93 1.38
CA ARG A 125 6.95 -13.03 0.29
C ARG A 125 7.29 -11.57 0.57
N HIS A 126 7.23 -11.13 1.82
CA HIS A 126 7.68 -9.79 2.23
C HIS A 126 9.19 -9.66 2.12
N ALA A 127 9.97 -10.68 2.52
CA ALA A 127 11.42 -10.67 2.33
C ALA A 127 11.85 -10.55 0.86
N GLN A 128 11.01 -11.01 -0.07
CA GLN A 128 11.24 -10.91 -1.52
C GLN A 128 10.60 -9.66 -2.15
N LEU A 129 9.90 -8.83 -1.37
CA LEU A 129 9.07 -7.72 -1.85
C LEU A 129 8.17 -8.16 -3.03
N ASP A 130 7.53 -9.32 -2.88
CA ASP A 130 6.67 -9.88 -3.92
C ASP A 130 5.47 -8.93 -4.17
N PRO A 131 5.30 -8.39 -5.40
CA PRO A 131 4.28 -7.38 -5.67
C PRO A 131 2.86 -7.90 -5.40
N ARG A 132 2.64 -9.22 -5.44
CA ARG A 132 1.33 -9.80 -5.11
C ARG A 132 0.98 -9.66 -3.62
N PHE A 133 1.98 -9.52 -2.76
CA PHE A 133 1.84 -9.44 -1.31
C PHE A 133 2.14 -8.04 -0.76
N ILE A 134 2.45 -7.08 -1.62
CA ILE A 134 2.85 -5.71 -1.23
C ILE A 134 1.80 -5.02 -0.35
N HIS A 135 0.52 -5.36 -0.55
CA HIS A 135 -0.61 -4.78 0.15
C HIS A 135 -0.64 -5.05 1.67
N SER A 136 0.11 -6.05 2.15
CA SER A 136 0.24 -6.35 3.59
C SER A 136 1.60 -5.98 4.17
N LEU A 137 2.55 -5.45 3.37
CA LEU A 137 3.83 -4.97 3.89
C LEU A 137 3.57 -3.87 4.93
N PRO A 138 4.35 -3.75 6.02
CA PRO A 138 4.10 -2.74 7.05
C PRO A 138 4.04 -1.30 6.50
N ILE A 139 3.21 -0.46 7.10
CA ILE A 139 2.94 0.91 6.66
C ILE A 139 4.22 1.75 6.68
N HIS A 140 5.07 1.60 7.71
CA HIS A 140 6.32 2.36 7.81
C HIS A 140 7.26 2.11 6.62
N HIS A 141 7.19 0.95 5.94
CA HIS A 141 7.99 0.72 4.73
C HIS A 141 7.64 1.68 3.59
N PHE A 142 6.47 2.31 3.61
CA PHE A 142 6.02 3.26 2.58
C PHE A 142 6.15 4.71 3.02
N THR A 143 6.35 4.98 4.31
CA THR A 143 6.37 6.34 4.86
C THR A 143 7.72 6.72 5.47
N HIS A 144 8.61 5.76 5.73
CA HIS A 144 9.92 5.97 6.33
C HIS A 144 11.04 5.46 5.43
N PHE A 145 12.16 6.16 5.43
CA PHE A 145 13.41 5.69 4.85
C PHE A 145 14.39 5.34 5.99
N GLY A 146 14.52 4.04 6.29
CA GLY A 146 15.12 3.62 7.55
C GLY A 146 14.22 4.06 8.71
N ASP A 147 14.79 4.79 9.67
CA ASP A 147 14.06 5.36 10.80
C ASP A 147 13.54 6.79 10.54
N GLU A 148 13.89 7.37 9.38
CA GLU A 148 13.53 8.75 9.05
C GLU A 148 12.12 8.82 8.42
N PRO A 149 11.16 9.52 9.03
CA PRO A 149 9.86 9.75 8.39
C PRO A 149 10.03 10.66 7.17
N LYS A 150 9.39 10.28 6.06
CA LYS A 150 9.33 11.08 4.83
C LYS A 150 7.97 11.73 4.61
N ALA A 151 6.99 11.47 5.47
CA ALA A 151 5.68 12.12 5.43
C ALA A 151 5.62 13.27 6.44
N ASP A 152 5.33 14.49 5.97
CA ASP A 152 5.15 15.67 6.82
C ASP A 152 3.78 15.69 7.52
N ARG A 153 2.79 15.05 6.89
CA ARG A 153 1.41 14.96 7.36
C ARG A 153 0.89 13.54 7.22
N LEU A 154 0.32 13.03 8.30
CA LEU A 154 -0.37 11.74 8.35
C LEU A 154 -1.88 11.97 8.42
N LEU A 155 -2.59 11.44 7.43
CA LEU A 155 -4.04 11.30 7.44
C LEU A 155 -4.40 9.94 8.02
N ARG A 156 -5.57 9.81 8.62
CA ARG A 156 -6.09 8.53 9.11
C ARG A 156 -7.29 8.09 8.29
N CYS A 157 -7.40 6.80 7.99
CA CYS A 157 -8.61 6.27 7.35
C CYS A 157 -9.86 6.54 8.19
N GLU A 158 -9.69 6.55 9.52
CA GLU A 158 -10.78 6.76 10.46
C GLU A 158 -11.36 8.19 10.37
N THR A 159 -10.51 9.20 10.17
CA THR A 159 -10.89 10.63 10.10
C THR A 159 -10.59 11.25 8.74
N LEU A 160 -10.66 10.43 7.68
CA LEU A 160 -10.09 10.77 6.36
C LEU A 160 -10.64 12.07 5.77
N ARG A 161 -11.94 12.31 5.86
CA ARG A 161 -12.55 13.52 5.29
C ARG A 161 -12.11 14.73 6.10
N SER A 162 -12.25 14.64 7.42
CA SER A 162 -11.88 15.72 8.33
C SER A 162 -10.40 16.10 8.18
N ASP A 163 -9.50 15.11 8.14
CA ASP A 163 -8.06 15.34 8.00
C ASP A 163 -7.71 15.99 6.65
N VAL A 164 -8.32 15.53 5.55
CA VAL A 164 -8.07 16.10 4.21
C VAL A 164 -8.59 17.53 4.11
N LEU A 165 -9.78 17.82 4.65
CA LEU A 165 -10.34 19.18 4.62
C LEU A 165 -9.51 20.14 5.48
N ALA A 166 -9.09 19.71 6.67
CA ALA A 166 -8.22 20.51 7.53
C ALA A 166 -6.88 20.81 6.85
N LEU A 167 -6.26 19.80 6.22
CA LEU A 167 -5.03 19.97 5.47
C LEU A 167 -5.19 20.89 4.26
N ALA A 168 -6.30 20.77 3.53
CA ALA A 168 -6.57 21.61 2.37
C ALA A 168 -6.70 23.09 2.77
N VAL A 169 -7.33 23.37 3.92
CA VAL A 169 -7.42 24.73 4.48
C VAL A 169 -6.05 25.21 4.96
N GLU A 170 -5.27 24.37 5.68
CA GLU A 170 -3.91 24.69 6.14
C GLU A 170 -2.99 25.12 4.99
N LEU A 171 -3.06 24.39 3.87
CA LEU A 171 -2.20 24.61 2.70
C LEU A 171 -2.80 25.58 1.66
N GLY A 172 -3.98 26.15 1.93
CA GLY A 172 -4.63 27.08 0.99
C GLY A 172 -4.97 26.46 -0.37
N TRP A 173 -5.36 25.17 -0.40
CA TRP A 173 -5.72 24.49 -1.63
C TRP A 173 -6.99 25.07 -2.27
N PRO A 174 -7.16 24.95 -3.61
CA PRO A 174 -8.30 25.53 -4.31
C PRO A 174 -9.65 25.05 -3.77
N GLN A 175 -10.64 25.96 -3.72
CA GLN A 175 -11.99 25.64 -3.23
C GLN A 175 -12.62 24.43 -3.95
N MET A 176 -12.40 24.32 -5.26
CA MET A 176 -12.88 23.17 -6.05
C MET A 176 -12.34 21.82 -5.52
N PHE A 177 -11.09 21.78 -5.03
CA PHE A 177 -10.55 20.57 -4.38
C PHE A 177 -11.29 20.30 -3.07
N ILE A 178 -11.49 21.33 -2.25
CA ILE A 178 -12.15 21.23 -0.94
C ILE A 178 -13.58 20.69 -1.11
N ASP A 179 -14.34 21.25 -2.06
CA ASP A 179 -15.71 20.82 -2.36
C ASP A 179 -15.76 19.36 -2.82
N ASP A 180 -14.85 18.95 -3.71
CA ASP A 180 -14.76 17.57 -4.18
C ASP A 180 -14.36 16.59 -3.07
N ALA A 181 -13.43 17.00 -2.18
CA ALA A 181 -13.04 16.21 -1.03
C ALA A 181 -14.23 16.02 -0.07
N ALA A 182 -14.95 17.10 0.24
CA ALA A 182 -16.13 17.06 1.11
C ALA A 182 -17.24 16.16 0.56
N ALA A 183 -17.45 16.16 -0.76
CA ALA A 183 -18.49 15.36 -1.41
C ALA A 183 -18.15 13.86 -1.50
N ARG A 184 -16.88 13.50 -1.58
CA ARG A 184 -16.43 12.12 -1.92
C ARG A 184 -15.84 11.35 -0.76
N LEU A 185 -15.17 12.05 0.16
CA LEU A 185 -14.56 11.42 1.32
C LEU A 185 -15.59 11.29 2.43
N LYS A 186 -15.37 10.32 3.31
CA LYS A 186 -16.15 10.10 4.51
C LYS A 186 -15.19 9.71 5.62
N ASP A 187 -15.51 10.16 6.82
CA ASP A 187 -14.91 9.59 8.02
C ASP A 187 -15.52 8.19 8.21
N GLU A 188 -14.70 7.23 8.65
CA GLU A 188 -15.23 5.93 9.02
C GLU A 188 -15.89 6.09 10.39
N GLU A 189 -17.19 5.77 10.48
CA GLU A 189 -17.80 5.51 11.78
C GLU A 189 -16.95 4.44 12.50
N PRO A 190 -16.93 4.42 13.85
CA PRO A 190 -16.34 3.33 14.62
C PRO A 190 -17.19 2.06 14.42
N ALA A 191 -17.16 1.49 13.22
CA ALA A 191 -17.76 0.21 12.93
C ALA A 191 -17.05 -0.85 13.76
N ALA A 192 -17.82 -1.82 14.25
CA ALA A 192 -17.25 -3.04 14.80
C ALA A 192 -16.34 -3.63 13.73
N SER A 193 -15.02 -3.58 13.97
CA SER A 193 -14.06 -4.27 13.11
C SER A 193 -14.50 -5.73 13.03
N GLU A 194 -14.35 -6.36 11.87
CA GLU A 194 -14.42 -7.82 11.79
C GLU A 194 -13.48 -8.36 12.88
N ALA A 195 -14.02 -9.14 13.81
CA ALA A 195 -13.25 -9.65 14.92
C ALA A 195 -12.17 -10.58 14.37
N LEU A 196 -10.91 -10.22 14.58
CA LEU A 196 -9.78 -11.08 14.23
C LEU A 196 -9.78 -12.31 15.14
N SER A 197 -9.44 -13.46 14.57
CA SER A 197 -9.11 -14.62 15.39
C SER A 197 -7.84 -14.35 16.23
N PRO A 198 -7.62 -15.07 17.35
CA PRO A 198 -6.40 -14.92 18.15
C PRO A 198 -5.11 -15.08 17.33
N GLU A 199 -5.09 -16.02 16.37
CA GLU A 199 -3.95 -16.23 15.46
C GLU A 199 -3.68 -15.00 14.58
N GLU A 200 -4.74 -14.37 14.05
CA GLU A 200 -4.65 -13.16 13.24
C GLU A 200 -4.19 -11.95 14.05
N LEU A 201 -4.67 -11.85 15.29
CA LEU A 201 -4.29 -10.80 16.22
C LEU A 201 -2.79 -10.90 16.55
N ALA A 202 -2.33 -12.09 16.91
CA ALA A 202 -0.92 -12.35 17.19
C ALA A 202 -0.04 -12.08 15.96
N LEU A 203 -0.50 -12.46 14.76
CA LEU A 203 0.20 -12.15 13.51
C LEU A 203 0.27 -10.64 13.26
N ALA A 204 -0.84 -9.90 13.38
CA ALA A 204 -0.86 -8.46 13.20
C ALA A 204 0.07 -7.75 14.19
N ASN A 205 0.05 -8.17 15.46
CA ASN A 205 0.93 -7.64 16.51
C ASN A 205 2.41 -7.80 16.18
N ARG A 206 2.82 -8.94 15.61
CA ARG A 206 4.20 -9.18 15.20
C ARG A 206 4.56 -8.47 13.91
N LEU A 207 3.69 -8.55 12.90
CA LEU A 207 3.95 -8.01 11.57
C LEU A 207 4.00 -6.48 11.57
N TYR A 208 3.14 -5.84 12.35
CA TYR A 208 2.97 -4.38 12.40
C TYR A 208 3.44 -3.77 13.71
N ALA A 209 4.34 -4.44 14.44
CA ALA A 209 4.82 -3.99 15.76
C ALA A 209 5.32 -2.53 15.74
N VAL A 210 6.10 -2.18 14.71
CA VAL A 210 6.60 -0.82 14.49
C VAL A 210 5.45 0.14 14.18
N ASP A 211 4.55 -0.23 13.25
CA ASP A 211 3.43 0.63 12.85
C ASP A 211 2.52 1.01 14.02
N PHE A 212 2.24 0.09 14.95
CA PHE A 212 1.45 0.40 16.14
C PHE A 212 2.07 1.54 16.94
N ALA A 213 3.38 1.45 17.21
CA ALA A 213 4.11 2.48 17.94
C ALA A 213 4.22 3.79 17.14
N THR A 214 4.65 3.70 15.88
CA THR A 214 4.92 4.85 15.00
C THR A 214 3.66 5.68 14.73
N PHE A 215 2.50 5.04 14.58
CA PHE A 215 1.26 5.74 14.20
C PHE A 215 0.25 5.87 15.36
N GLY A 216 0.68 5.53 16.58
CA GLY A 216 -0.14 5.69 17.79
C GLY A 216 -1.40 4.81 17.81
N TYR A 217 -1.34 3.62 17.22
CA TYR A 217 -2.42 2.64 17.32
C TYR A 217 -2.19 1.72 18.53
N ALA A 218 -3.26 1.45 19.30
CA ALA A 218 -3.18 0.56 20.44
C ALA A 218 -3.11 -0.90 20.00
N ARG A 219 -2.20 -1.66 20.61
CA ARG A 219 -2.19 -3.13 20.48
C ARG A 219 -3.23 -3.74 21.40
N GLN A 220 -4.05 -4.62 20.86
CA GLN A 220 -4.89 -5.51 21.62
C GLN A 220 -4.04 -6.62 22.25
N PRO A 221 -4.31 -6.99 23.51
CA PRO A 221 -3.64 -8.09 24.18
C PRO A 221 -3.99 -9.41 23.48
N CYS A 222 -3.00 -10.30 23.37
CA CYS A 222 -3.18 -11.65 22.86
C CYS A 222 -2.34 -12.61 23.70
N THR A 223 -2.87 -13.77 24.05
CA THR A 223 -2.06 -14.85 24.60
C THR A 223 -1.21 -15.41 23.46
N ASP A 224 0.12 -15.33 23.58
CA ASP A 224 1.06 -15.87 22.59
C ASP A 224 1.15 -17.41 22.76
N GLU A 225 0.00 -18.09 22.70
CA GLU A 225 -0.11 -19.54 22.78
C GLU A 225 -0.11 -20.11 21.38
N GLY A 226 1.06 -20.21 20.73
CA GLY A 226 1.18 -21.14 19.63
C GLY A 226 2.13 -20.79 18.49
N SER A 227 3.29 -21.43 18.59
CA SER A 227 4.06 -22.00 17.49
C SER A 227 4.68 -21.02 16.49
N THR A 228 5.93 -20.69 16.79
CA THR A 228 7.04 -20.70 15.82
C THR A 228 7.09 -22.06 15.09
N SER A 229 6.10 -22.37 14.26
CA SER A 229 6.20 -23.51 13.36
C SER A 229 7.29 -23.16 12.37
N ALA A 230 8.44 -23.85 12.52
CA ALA A 230 9.58 -23.75 11.62
C ALA A 230 9.09 -23.71 10.18
N ILE A 231 9.45 -22.62 9.50
CA ILE A 231 9.10 -22.31 8.11
C ILE A 231 9.60 -23.47 7.23
N ARG A 232 8.75 -24.46 6.97
CA ARG A 232 8.99 -25.46 5.94
C ARG A 232 8.77 -24.81 4.59
N LYS A 233 9.78 -24.87 3.73
CA LYS A 233 9.75 -24.41 2.34
C LYS A 233 8.56 -25.04 1.62
N ALA A 234 7.54 -24.25 1.33
CA ALA A 234 6.50 -24.61 0.38
C ALA A 234 6.98 -24.24 -1.03
N GLY A 235 7.27 -25.25 -1.86
CA GLY A 235 7.09 -25.09 -3.31
C GLY A 235 5.60 -24.83 -3.61
N ARG A 236 5.19 -24.22 -4.71
CA ARG A 236 5.87 -23.76 -5.92
C ARG A 236 4.96 -22.68 -6.52
N ILE A 237 5.36 -21.42 -6.41
CA ILE A 237 5.32 -20.49 -7.54
C ILE A 237 6.78 -20.06 -7.62
N ASP A 238 7.46 -20.63 -8.62
CA ASP A 238 8.85 -20.32 -8.93
C ASP A 238 8.98 -18.81 -9.14
N VAL A 239 10.05 -18.28 -8.59
CA VAL A 239 10.37 -16.87 -8.37
C VAL A 239 9.80 -15.97 -9.49
N LEU A 240 8.87 -15.04 -9.17
CA LEU A 240 8.34 -14.07 -10.15
C LEU A 240 9.46 -13.36 -10.92
N ARG A 241 10.61 -13.15 -10.26
CA ARG A 241 11.84 -12.59 -10.82
C ARG A 241 12.29 -13.25 -12.13
N ASP A 242 12.04 -14.54 -12.28
CA ASP A 242 12.56 -15.33 -13.39
C ASP A 242 11.51 -15.54 -14.50
N ALA A 243 10.28 -15.04 -14.30
CA ALA A 243 9.25 -15.08 -15.33
C ALA A 243 9.59 -14.11 -16.48
N PRO A 244 9.51 -14.53 -17.75
CA PRO A 244 9.70 -13.63 -18.89
C PRO A 244 8.48 -12.70 -19.10
N GLU A 245 7.31 -13.12 -18.64
CA GLU A 245 6.05 -12.41 -18.76
C GLU A 245 5.19 -12.66 -17.52
N VAL A 246 4.49 -11.63 -17.05
CA VAL A 246 3.45 -11.74 -16.02
C VAL A 246 2.17 -11.08 -16.51
N ARG A 247 1.07 -11.83 -16.49
CA ARG A 247 -0.27 -11.34 -16.78
C ARG A 247 -0.99 -11.00 -15.47
N TRP A 248 -1.16 -9.71 -15.21
CA TRP A 248 -1.88 -9.24 -14.04
C TRP A 248 -3.38 -9.31 -14.30
N HIS A 249 -4.16 -9.70 -13.29
CA HIS A 249 -5.61 -9.71 -13.44
C HIS A 249 -6.17 -8.30 -13.65
N TRP A 250 -5.57 -7.34 -12.96
CA TRP A 250 -5.81 -5.90 -13.09
C TRP A 250 -4.51 -5.26 -13.53
N GLY A 251 -4.48 -4.73 -14.76
CA GLY A 251 -3.31 -4.05 -15.31
C GLY A 251 -2.82 -4.65 -16.62
N PRO A 252 -1.75 -4.08 -17.19
CA PRO A 252 -1.16 -4.54 -18.44
C PRO A 252 -0.49 -5.90 -18.27
N THR A 253 -0.15 -6.56 -19.38
CA THR A 253 0.84 -7.65 -19.34
C THR A 253 2.23 -7.03 -19.16
N ALA A 254 2.99 -7.51 -18.18
CA ALA A 254 4.33 -7.02 -17.91
C ALA A 254 5.37 -7.99 -18.49
N HIS A 255 6.20 -7.49 -19.41
CA HIS A 255 7.29 -8.27 -20.00
C HIS A 255 8.60 -7.94 -19.29
N ARG A 256 9.40 -8.97 -19.02
CA ARG A 256 10.77 -8.79 -18.53
C ARG A 256 11.60 -8.20 -19.66
N CYS A 257 12.15 -7.02 -19.41
CA CYS A 257 13.07 -6.36 -20.32
C CYS A 257 14.45 -6.33 -19.68
N ASP A 258 15.35 -7.18 -20.16
CA ASP A 258 16.73 -7.28 -19.70
C ASP A 258 17.66 -6.28 -20.40
N GLN A 259 17.11 -5.21 -21.01
CA GLN A 259 17.93 -4.15 -21.59
C GLN A 259 18.92 -3.66 -20.55
N ALA A 260 20.22 -3.78 -20.88
CA ALA A 260 21.30 -3.30 -20.04
C ALA A 260 21.07 -1.82 -19.78
N LEU A 261 20.93 -1.44 -18.51
CA LEU A 261 20.89 -0.04 -18.12
C LEU A 261 22.20 0.58 -18.61
N GLN A 262 22.12 1.51 -19.55
CA GLN A 262 23.26 2.32 -19.96
C GLN A 262 23.69 3.13 -18.72
N PRO A 263 24.98 3.11 -18.34
CA PRO A 263 25.44 3.91 -17.22
C PRO A 263 25.21 5.39 -17.51
N VAL A 264 24.33 6.03 -16.74
CA VAL A 264 24.13 7.48 -16.78
C VAL A 264 25.27 8.11 -15.98
N ARG A 265 26.22 8.78 -16.65
CA ARG A 265 27.17 9.67 -15.97
C ARG A 265 26.37 10.89 -15.51
N ARG A 266 26.12 10.99 -14.20
CA ARG A 266 25.66 12.22 -13.55
C ARG A 266 26.86 13.05 -13.15
#